data_AF-A0A2D7A3T1-F1
#
_entry.id   AF-A0A2D7A3T1-F1
#
_cell.length_a   1.000
_cell.length_b   1.000
_cell.length_c   1.000
_cell.angle_alpha   90.00
_cell.angle_beta   90.00
_cell.angle_gamma   90.00
#
_symmetry.space_group_name_H-M   'P 1'
#
loop_
_entity.id
_entity.type
_entity.pdbx_description
1 polymer ?
#
loop_
_entity_poly.entity_id
_entity_poly.type
_entity_poly.pdbx_seq_one_letter_code
_entity_poly.pdbx_strand_id
1 'polypeptide(L)'
;MKKIITLFSLLLVTVSCQEPDTTINDVLDNYVTGAVLRGWNPTGDYNFFAPSTSIFTVEIEEHDEQNGALMQDVQVYVALNSGTEVLLRTLTTADFAVGPTGLPRHQLTVTLGESIAALGLSSSQYTGGDVINIRLQLNLTDGRSYTAKDAASSLTGSYFKSPYIYNMTIKCIPTGAVAGDYTIDMIDSWGDGWNGASITVTIDGVAQTVGLPSGANGSQTVTVPAGATSMSFAYVSGDWDSEVTYTITFNNGGADQVAISETNPGAGVKVLSVCP
;
A
#
# COMPACT_ATOMS: atom_id res chain seq x y z
N MET A 1 -35.20 35.77 88.93
CA MET A 1 -34.02 34.91 88.70
C MET A 1 -33.78 34.82 87.20
N LYS A 2 -32.61 35.28 86.74
CA LYS A 2 -32.20 35.30 85.33
C LYS A 2 -31.91 33.86 84.85
N LYS A 3 -32.41 33.46 83.68
CA LYS A 3 -31.86 32.35 82.91
C LYS A 3 -31.52 32.86 81.51
N ILE A 4 -30.22 33.07 81.32
CA ILE A 4 -29.56 33.31 80.04
C ILE A 4 -29.54 31.96 79.32
N ILE A 5 -30.08 31.90 78.10
CA ILE A 5 -29.92 30.77 77.19
C ILE A 5 -29.16 31.30 75.99
N THR A 6 -27.94 30.79 75.83
CA THR A 6 -26.97 31.18 74.80
C THR A 6 -27.02 30.15 73.67
N LEU A 7 -27.28 30.65 72.45
CA LEU A 7 -26.64 30.33 71.17
C LEU A 7 -26.56 28.87 70.67
N PHE A 8 -27.12 28.61 69.47
CA PHE A 8 -26.36 28.09 68.30
C PHE A 8 -27.27 28.07 67.05
N SER A 9 -27.23 29.11 66.23
CA SER A 9 -27.78 29.05 64.86
C SER A 9 -26.63 28.75 63.91
N LEU A 10 -26.62 27.50 63.45
CA LEU A 10 -25.66 26.92 62.52
C LEU A 10 -25.74 27.63 61.15
N LEU A 11 -24.71 28.41 60.82
CA LEU A 11 -24.54 28.99 59.49
C LEU A 11 -24.06 27.88 58.53
N LEU A 12 -24.96 27.35 57.71
CA LEU A 12 -24.59 26.45 56.60
C LEU A 12 -23.83 27.26 55.55
N VAL A 13 -22.51 27.14 55.57
CA VAL A 13 -21.66 27.59 54.46
C VAL A 13 -21.73 26.49 53.40
N THR A 14 -22.51 26.70 52.35
CA THR A 14 -22.41 25.91 51.12
C THR A 14 -21.10 26.30 50.45
N VAL A 15 -20.02 25.59 50.80
CA VAL A 15 -18.76 25.66 50.05
C VAL A 15 -19.05 25.07 48.68
N SER A 16 -19.25 25.94 47.69
CA SER A 16 -19.11 25.57 46.29
C SER A 16 -17.67 25.10 46.10
N CYS A 17 -17.46 23.79 46.05
CA CYS A 17 -16.25 23.24 45.44
C CYS A 17 -16.32 23.63 43.96
N GLN A 18 -15.75 24.78 43.62
CA GLN A 18 -15.36 25.04 42.25
C GLN A 18 -14.16 24.13 42.03
N GLU A 19 -14.34 23.05 41.27
CA GLU A 19 -13.20 22.26 40.79
C GLU A 19 -12.24 23.24 40.10
N PRO A 20 -10.95 23.22 40.43
CA PRO A 20 -10.02 24.12 39.77
C PRO A 20 -10.04 23.80 38.27
N ASP A 21 -10.41 24.78 37.44
CA ASP A 21 -10.23 24.75 35.99
C ASP A 21 -8.75 24.58 35.71
N THR A 22 -8.35 23.32 35.52
CA THR A 22 -7.01 22.94 35.14
C THR A 22 -7.03 22.62 33.66
N THR A 23 -5.90 22.82 32.99
CA THR A 23 -5.70 22.40 31.60
C THR A 23 -6.00 20.91 31.36
N ILE A 24 -6.03 20.11 32.43
CA ILE A 24 -6.44 18.71 32.41
C ILE A 24 -7.96 18.59 32.23
N ASN A 25 -8.76 19.34 32.98
CA ASN A 25 -10.22 19.34 32.84
C ASN A 25 -10.63 19.88 31.47
N ASP A 26 -9.95 20.91 30.96
CA ASP A 26 -10.17 21.40 29.59
C ASP A 26 -9.92 20.32 28.53
N VAL A 27 -8.91 19.46 28.71
CA VAL A 27 -8.62 18.36 27.79
C VAL A 27 -9.64 17.23 27.91
N LEU A 28 -10.08 16.92 29.14
CA LEU A 28 -11.04 15.84 29.39
C LEU A 28 -12.49 16.23 29.04
N ASP A 29 -12.81 17.52 29.06
CA ASP A 29 -14.14 18.01 28.72
C ASP A 29 -14.25 18.39 27.24
N ASN A 30 -13.13 18.66 26.55
CA ASN A 30 -13.10 19.07 25.15
C ASN A 30 -12.38 18.07 24.21
N TYR A 31 -12.14 16.83 24.63
CA TYR A 31 -11.65 15.83 23.67
C TYR A 31 -12.75 15.50 22.66
N VAL A 32 -12.32 15.28 21.41
CA VAL A 32 -13.21 14.89 20.32
C VAL A 32 -12.79 13.51 19.83
N THR A 33 -13.74 12.59 19.73
CA THR A 33 -13.48 11.28 19.12
C THR A 33 -13.30 11.46 17.63
N GLY A 34 -12.15 11.05 17.08
CA GLY A 34 -11.90 11.08 15.64
C GLY A 34 -12.67 10.00 14.87
N ALA A 35 -12.53 10.01 13.55
CA ALA A 35 -12.95 8.91 12.68
C ALA A 35 -11.76 8.34 11.91
N VAL A 36 -11.85 7.07 11.55
CA VAL A 36 -10.83 6.36 10.79
C VAL A 36 -11.46 5.65 9.58
N LEU A 37 -10.69 5.53 8.51
CA LEU A 37 -11.05 4.75 7.33
C LEU A 37 -10.07 3.59 7.19
N ARG A 38 -10.46 2.46 7.75
CA ARG A 38 -9.61 1.26 7.84
C ARG A 38 -9.49 0.61 6.48
N GLY A 39 -8.28 0.24 6.10
CA GLY A 39 -7.97 -0.44 4.84
C GLY A 39 -7.55 -1.90 5.06
N TRP A 40 -8.26 -2.81 4.41
CA TRP A 40 -8.02 -4.25 4.50
C TRP A 40 -7.57 -4.81 3.16
N ASN A 41 -6.60 -5.72 3.23
CA ASN A 41 -6.13 -6.54 2.12
C ASN A 41 -5.86 -5.76 0.81
N PRO A 42 -5.10 -4.64 0.85
CA PRO A 42 -4.74 -3.93 -0.38
C PRO A 42 -3.97 -4.88 -1.31
N THR A 43 -4.39 -4.95 -2.57
CA THR A 43 -3.82 -5.85 -3.57
C THR A 43 -3.91 -5.24 -4.97
N GLY A 44 -3.15 -5.81 -5.91
CA GLY A 44 -3.12 -5.38 -7.30
C GLY A 44 -1.76 -4.83 -7.73
N ASP A 45 -1.54 -4.85 -9.04
CA ASP A 45 -0.36 -4.31 -9.69
C ASP A 45 -0.78 -3.45 -10.87
N TYR A 46 -0.03 -2.37 -11.11
CA TYR A 46 -0.21 -1.52 -12.27
C TYR A 46 0.75 -1.92 -13.39
N ASN A 47 0.22 -2.33 -14.53
CA ASN A 47 1.00 -2.66 -15.72
C ASN A 47 0.87 -1.54 -16.77
N PHE A 48 2.01 -0.92 -17.09
CA PHE A 48 2.12 0.10 -18.15
C PHE A 48 1.50 -0.35 -19.48
N PHE A 49 1.67 -1.61 -19.86
CA PHE A 49 1.17 -2.13 -21.15
C PHE A 49 -0.32 -2.52 -21.13
N ALA A 50 -0.96 -2.54 -19.96
CA ALA A 50 -2.35 -2.98 -19.81
C ALA A 50 -3.10 -2.09 -18.81
N PRO A 51 -3.20 -0.77 -19.04
CA PRO A 51 -3.70 0.18 -18.05
C PRO A 51 -5.17 -0.04 -17.68
N SER A 52 -6.03 -0.43 -18.63
CA SER A 52 -7.46 -0.66 -18.38
C SER A 52 -7.76 -1.92 -17.57
N THR A 53 -6.89 -2.94 -17.63
CA THR A 53 -7.06 -4.20 -16.90
C THR A 53 -6.22 -4.27 -15.63
N SER A 54 -5.40 -3.25 -15.38
CA SER A 54 -4.58 -3.12 -14.17
C SER A 54 -5.41 -2.49 -13.06
N ILE A 55 -5.67 -3.25 -12.00
CA ILE A 55 -6.62 -2.89 -10.94
C ILE A 55 -5.90 -2.97 -9.58
N PHE A 56 -5.97 -1.88 -8.83
CA PHE A 56 -5.74 -1.84 -7.39
C PHE A 56 -7.07 -2.07 -6.67
N THR A 57 -7.06 -2.90 -5.63
CA THR A 57 -8.24 -3.18 -4.80
C THR A 57 -7.89 -3.04 -3.33
N VAL A 58 -8.76 -2.41 -2.55
CA VAL A 58 -8.70 -2.39 -1.10
C VAL A 58 -10.09 -2.37 -0.52
N GLU A 59 -10.32 -3.11 0.56
CA GLU A 59 -11.58 -3.03 1.29
C GLU A 59 -11.46 -1.91 2.34
N ILE A 60 -12.26 -0.87 2.18
CA ILE A 60 -12.33 0.25 3.10
C ILE A 60 -13.49 0.08 4.06
N GLU A 61 -13.27 0.41 5.32
CA GLU A 61 -14.28 0.32 6.38
C GLU A 61 -14.21 1.55 7.28
N GLU A 62 -15.31 2.29 7.33
CA GLU A 62 -15.42 3.50 8.13
C GLU A 62 -15.62 3.13 9.61
N HIS A 63 -15.04 3.93 10.51
CA HIS A 63 -15.30 3.85 11.93
C HIS A 63 -15.27 5.25 12.56
N ASP A 64 -16.43 5.70 13.02
CA ASP A 64 -16.62 6.88 13.87
C ASP A 64 -17.27 6.52 15.23
N GLU A 65 -17.46 7.53 16.09
CA GLU A 65 -18.06 7.38 17.42
C GLU A 65 -19.55 6.99 17.42
N GLN A 66 -20.22 7.08 16.27
CA GLN A 66 -21.62 6.69 16.05
C GLN A 66 -21.73 5.44 15.17
N ASN A 67 -20.68 4.62 15.11
CA ASN A 67 -20.63 3.39 14.33
C ASN A 67 -20.90 3.59 12.82
N GLY A 68 -20.36 4.67 12.26
CA GLY A 68 -20.43 5.00 10.84
C GLY A 68 -21.64 5.81 10.42
N ALA A 69 -22.46 6.24 11.37
CA ALA A 69 -23.59 7.10 11.10
C ALA A 69 -23.18 8.55 10.77
N LEU A 70 -21.95 8.97 11.09
CA LEU A 70 -21.43 10.29 10.73
C LEU A 70 -20.83 10.33 9.32
N MET A 71 -20.62 9.20 8.65
CA MET A 71 -20.06 9.16 7.31
C MET A 71 -20.96 9.94 6.32
N GLN A 72 -20.41 11.00 5.73
CA GLN A 72 -21.07 11.72 4.64
C GLN A 72 -20.65 11.12 3.30
N ASP A 73 -19.35 11.12 3.02
CA ASP A 73 -18.76 10.59 1.80
C ASP A 73 -17.27 10.28 1.97
N VAL A 74 -16.75 9.47 1.05
CA VAL A 74 -15.32 9.24 0.86
C VAL A 74 -14.91 9.73 -0.52
N GLN A 75 -14.06 10.75 -0.57
CA GLN A 75 -13.48 11.26 -1.81
C GLN A 75 -12.19 10.53 -2.13
N VAL A 76 -12.09 10.05 -3.38
CA VAL A 76 -10.92 9.34 -3.91
C VAL A 76 -10.19 10.28 -4.86
N TYR A 77 -8.96 10.63 -4.50
CA TYR A 77 -8.07 11.46 -5.28
C TYR A 77 -6.94 10.62 -5.88
N VAL A 78 -6.49 11.00 -7.07
CA VAL A 78 -5.32 10.42 -7.73
C VAL A 78 -4.28 11.49 -8.07
N ALA A 79 -3.00 11.15 -7.97
CA ALA A 79 -1.88 11.98 -8.44
C ALA A 79 -0.76 11.10 -9.01
N LEU A 80 -0.11 11.55 -10.08
CA LEU A 80 1.13 10.95 -10.58
C LEU A 80 2.32 11.53 -9.82
N ASN A 81 3.12 10.68 -9.17
CA ASN A 81 4.28 11.06 -8.37
C ASN A 81 3.93 12.19 -7.38
N SER A 82 4.74 13.24 -7.30
CA SER A 82 4.45 14.43 -6.49
C SER A 82 3.60 15.48 -7.21
N GLY A 83 2.83 15.07 -8.24
CA GLY A 83 1.98 15.93 -9.05
C GLY A 83 0.72 16.42 -8.32
N THR A 84 -0.09 17.19 -9.04
CA THR A 84 -1.36 17.71 -8.52
C THR A 84 -2.41 16.61 -8.40
N GLU A 85 -3.10 16.56 -7.26
CA GLU A 85 -4.24 15.67 -7.05
C GLU A 85 -5.44 16.07 -7.90
N VAL A 86 -6.08 15.07 -8.51
CA VAL A 86 -7.37 15.20 -9.18
C VAL A 86 -8.38 14.31 -8.48
N LEU A 87 -9.59 14.82 -8.25
CA LEU A 87 -10.70 14.02 -7.73
C LEU A 87 -11.11 12.99 -8.79
N LEU A 88 -10.94 11.71 -8.48
CA LEU A 88 -11.35 10.60 -9.34
C LEU A 88 -12.85 10.32 -9.19
N ARG A 89 -13.32 10.22 -7.95
CA ARG A 89 -14.73 9.96 -7.61
C ARG A 89 -15.06 10.27 -6.16
N THR A 90 -16.35 10.38 -5.88
CA THR A 90 -16.91 10.47 -4.53
C THR A 90 -17.79 9.26 -4.29
N LEU A 91 -17.49 8.50 -3.23
CA LEU A 91 -18.32 7.41 -2.73
C LEU A 91 -19.22 7.97 -1.63
N THR A 92 -20.52 7.76 -1.75
CA THR A 92 -21.53 8.18 -0.78
C THR A 92 -21.92 7.01 0.13
N THR A 93 -22.72 7.26 1.16
CA THR A 93 -23.27 6.20 2.02
C THR A 93 -24.00 5.09 1.26
N ALA A 94 -24.56 5.37 0.08
CA ALA A 94 -25.23 4.38 -0.76
C ALA A 94 -24.28 3.36 -1.41
N ASP A 95 -22.99 3.68 -1.50
CA ASP A 95 -21.97 2.79 -2.07
C ASP A 95 -21.47 1.75 -1.05
N PHE A 96 -21.75 1.95 0.24
CA PHE A 96 -21.27 1.10 1.33
C PHE A 96 -22.34 0.11 1.78
N ALA A 97 -21.90 -1.10 2.14
CA ALA A 97 -22.72 -2.12 2.77
C ALA A 97 -22.32 -2.28 4.25
N VAL A 98 -23.20 -2.87 5.05
CA VAL A 98 -22.87 -3.22 6.44
C VAL A 98 -21.87 -4.38 6.43
N GLY A 99 -20.66 -4.14 6.94
CA GLY A 99 -19.60 -5.14 7.05
C GLY A 99 -19.80 -6.11 8.23
N PRO A 100 -18.94 -7.13 8.37
CA PRO A 100 -19.01 -8.13 9.44
C PRO A 100 -18.90 -7.55 10.86
N THR A 101 -18.33 -6.36 11.03
CA THR A 101 -18.24 -5.67 12.32
C THR A 101 -19.42 -4.73 12.59
N GLY A 102 -20.44 -4.72 11.72
CA GLY A 102 -21.58 -3.82 11.79
C GLY A 102 -21.32 -2.40 11.28
N LEU A 103 -20.14 -2.14 10.69
CA LEU A 103 -19.71 -0.82 10.22
C LEU A 103 -19.77 -0.68 8.69
N PRO A 104 -19.88 0.53 8.12
CA PRO A 104 -19.93 0.73 6.68
C PRO A 104 -18.65 0.25 5.99
N ARG A 105 -18.80 -0.60 4.97
CA ARG A 105 -17.68 -1.23 4.24
C ARG A 105 -17.90 -1.17 2.73
N HIS A 106 -16.84 -0.94 1.98
CA HIS A 106 -16.85 -0.89 0.52
C HIS A 106 -15.57 -1.51 -0.07
N GLN A 107 -15.68 -2.25 -1.17
CA GLN A 107 -14.53 -2.71 -1.92
C GLN A 107 -14.14 -1.66 -2.95
N LEU A 108 -13.20 -0.80 -2.60
CA LEU A 108 -12.67 0.20 -3.52
C LEU A 108 -11.79 -0.50 -4.56
N THR A 109 -12.12 -0.27 -5.82
CA THR A 109 -11.27 -0.62 -6.95
C THR A 109 -10.84 0.66 -7.67
N VAL A 110 -9.57 0.72 -8.08
CA VAL A 110 -9.02 1.80 -8.89
C VAL A 110 -8.17 1.20 -10.00
N THR A 111 -8.43 1.56 -11.25
CA THR A 111 -7.65 1.12 -12.40
C THR A 111 -6.55 2.11 -12.75
N LEU A 112 -5.47 1.63 -13.36
CA LEU A 112 -4.45 2.53 -13.91
C LEU A 112 -5.06 3.41 -15.01
N GLY A 113 -5.89 2.83 -15.88
CA GLY A 113 -6.53 3.52 -17.01
C GLY A 113 -7.42 4.69 -16.58
N GLU A 114 -8.26 4.52 -15.56
CA GLU A 114 -9.09 5.64 -15.08
C GLU A 114 -8.26 6.71 -14.36
N SER A 115 -7.18 6.31 -13.67
CA SER A 115 -6.29 7.25 -13.01
C SER A 115 -5.61 8.16 -14.05
N ILE A 116 -5.07 7.58 -15.12
CA ILE A 116 -4.46 8.30 -16.24
C ILE A 116 -5.48 9.22 -16.92
N ALA A 117 -6.69 8.71 -17.18
CA ALA A 117 -7.75 9.48 -17.82
C ALA A 117 -8.18 10.69 -16.97
N ALA A 118 -8.35 10.50 -15.66
CA ALA A 118 -8.69 11.59 -14.73
C ALA A 118 -7.58 12.64 -14.65
N LEU A 119 -6.31 12.21 -14.66
CA LEU A 119 -5.15 13.09 -14.67
C LEU A 119 -4.93 13.79 -16.02
N GLY A 120 -5.68 13.44 -17.07
CA GLY A 120 -5.52 14.00 -18.42
C GLY A 120 -4.18 13.64 -19.06
N LEU A 121 -3.61 12.50 -18.70
CA LEU A 121 -2.30 12.05 -19.17
C LEU A 121 -2.42 11.18 -20.43
N SER A 122 -1.42 11.26 -21.30
CA SER A 122 -1.20 10.32 -22.40
C SER A 122 -0.07 9.34 -22.07
N SER A 123 0.06 8.27 -22.85
CA SER A 123 1.07 7.21 -22.63
C SER A 123 2.52 7.65 -22.73
N SER A 124 2.80 8.87 -23.20
CA SER A 124 4.16 9.45 -23.22
C SER A 124 4.48 10.28 -21.98
N GLN A 125 3.53 10.48 -21.08
CA GLN A 125 3.65 11.37 -19.91
C GLN A 125 3.79 10.61 -18.59
N TYR A 126 3.83 9.28 -18.65
CA TYR A 126 4.18 8.41 -17.55
C TYR A 126 5.01 7.23 -18.08
N THR A 127 5.75 6.57 -17.21
CA THR A 127 6.60 5.43 -17.52
C THR A 127 6.54 4.39 -16.41
N GLY A 128 7.16 3.22 -16.61
CA GLY A 128 7.41 2.29 -15.52
C GLY A 128 8.33 2.92 -14.47
N GLY A 129 8.02 2.68 -13.19
CA GLY A 129 8.66 3.30 -12.05
C GLY A 129 7.88 4.49 -11.47
N ASP A 130 7.04 5.15 -12.26
CA ASP A 130 6.15 6.19 -11.74
C ASP A 130 5.14 5.61 -10.75
N VAL A 131 4.65 6.44 -9.83
CA VAL A 131 3.72 6.06 -8.78
C VAL A 131 2.40 6.80 -8.97
N ILE A 132 1.29 6.05 -8.99
CA ILE A 132 -0.04 6.62 -8.81
C ILE A 132 -0.35 6.62 -7.31
N ASN A 133 -0.48 7.80 -6.73
CA ASN A 133 -0.92 8.00 -5.36
C ASN A 133 -2.45 8.04 -5.35
N ILE A 134 -3.07 7.11 -4.63
CA ILE A 134 -4.52 7.04 -4.43
C ILE A 134 -4.79 7.52 -3.00
N ARG A 135 -5.22 8.77 -2.84
CA ARG A 135 -5.51 9.36 -1.54
C ARG A 135 -7.01 9.33 -1.27
N LEU A 136 -7.38 8.92 -0.08
CA LEU A 136 -8.74 8.94 0.43
C LEU A 136 -8.93 10.13 1.37
N GLN A 137 -10.13 10.70 1.34
CA GLN A 137 -10.60 11.68 2.30
C GLN A 137 -11.95 11.23 2.81
N LEU A 138 -12.07 11.02 4.12
CA LEU A 138 -13.32 10.78 4.79
C LEU A 138 -13.93 12.12 5.19
N ASN A 139 -15.14 12.42 4.75
CA ASN A 139 -15.91 13.59 5.15
C ASN A 139 -17.05 13.13 6.05
N LEU A 140 -17.26 13.84 7.16
CA LEU A 140 -18.33 13.57 8.12
C LEU A 140 -19.44 14.60 8.01
N THR A 141 -20.66 14.22 8.39
CA THR A 141 -21.85 15.07 8.34
C THR A 141 -21.77 16.30 9.26
N ASP A 142 -20.85 16.29 10.23
CA ASP A 142 -20.60 17.41 11.13
C ASP A 142 -19.56 18.42 10.59
N GLY A 143 -19.08 18.23 9.36
CA GLY A 143 -18.14 19.11 8.67
C GLY A 143 -16.66 18.79 8.90
N ARG A 144 -16.33 17.77 9.70
CA ARG A 144 -14.95 17.29 9.84
C ARG A 144 -14.52 16.49 8.60
N SER A 145 -13.22 16.55 8.31
CA SER A 145 -12.59 15.75 7.25
C SER A 145 -11.30 15.12 7.76
N TYR A 146 -11.05 13.87 7.36
CA TYR A 146 -9.85 13.13 7.72
C TYR A 146 -9.14 12.62 6.47
N THR A 147 -7.82 12.77 6.46
CA THR A 147 -6.92 12.47 5.34
C THR A 147 -5.65 11.78 5.82
N ALA A 148 -4.74 11.46 4.90
CA ALA A 148 -3.41 10.94 5.22
C ALA A 148 -2.57 11.89 6.12
N LYS A 149 -2.90 13.19 6.17
CA LYS A 149 -2.22 14.15 7.06
C LYS A 149 -2.65 14.01 8.52
N ASP A 150 -3.85 13.48 8.75
CA ASP A 150 -4.46 13.30 10.07
C ASP A 150 -4.13 11.92 10.65
N ALA A 151 -3.56 11.02 9.83
CA ALA A 151 -3.17 9.68 10.21
C ALA A 151 -1.82 9.67 10.93
N ALA A 152 -1.85 9.82 12.25
CA ALA A 152 -0.68 9.52 13.09
C ALA A 152 -0.22 8.07 12.90
N SER A 153 1.06 7.76 13.14
CA SER A 153 1.60 6.40 12.97
C SER A 153 0.86 5.32 13.79
N SER A 154 0.24 5.70 14.90
CA SER A 154 -0.63 4.83 15.71
C SER A 154 -1.92 4.41 14.99
N LEU A 155 -2.38 5.20 14.01
CA LEU A 155 -3.60 4.96 13.22
C LEU A 155 -3.30 4.22 11.90
N THR A 156 -2.07 4.30 11.40
CA THR A 156 -1.66 3.60 10.15
C THR A 156 -1.22 2.15 10.39
N GLY A 157 -0.81 1.82 11.62
CA GLY A 157 -0.40 0.47 12.01
C GLY A 157 -1.53 -0.45 12.50
N SER A 158 -1.14 -1.49 13.23
CA SER A 158 -1.93 -2.54 13.90
C SER A 158 -3.44 -2.57 13.63
N TYR A 159 -4.26 -2.06 14.57
CA TYR A 159 -5.71 -2.26 14.57
C TYR A 159 -6.44 -1.36 13.57
N PHE A 160 -5.98 -0.11 13.43
CA PHE A 160 -6.69 0.90 12.66
C PHE A 160 -6.39 0.82 11.16
N LYS A 161 -5.16 0.46 10.75
CA LYS A 161 -4.80 0.27 9.33
C LYS A 161 -5.36 1.36 8.40
N SER A 162 -5.31 2.61 8.83
CA SER A 162 -6.00 3.74 8.19
C SER A 162 -5.00 4.70 7.55
N PRO A 163 -4.24 4.30 6.51
CA PRO A 163 -3.22 5.15 5.90
C PRO A 163 -3.82 6.31 5.11
N TYR A 164 -5.09 6.22 4.68
CA TYR A 164 -5.75 7.17 3.77
C TYR A 164 -4.99 7.42 2.46
N ILE A 165 -3.92 6.68 2.15
CA ILE A 165 -3.17 6.78 0.91
C ILE A 165 -2.59 5.43 0.53
N TYR A 166 -2.66 5.10 -0.75
CA TYR A 166 -2.08 3.90 -1.34
C TYR A 166 -1.22 4.30 -2.53
N ASN A 167 0.03 3.86 -2.53
CA ASN A 167 1.02 4.23 -3.54
C ASN A 167 1.23 3.04 -4.47
N MET A 168 0.75 3.16 -5.71
CA MET A 168 0.81 2.09 -6.71
C MET A 168 1.89 2.41 -7.73
N THR A 169 3.01 1.68 -7.66
CA THR A 169 4.07 1.77 -8.69
C THR A 169 3.60 1.14 -9.99
N ILE A 170 3.73 1.88 -11.09
CA ILE A 170 3.52 1.40 -12.45
C ILE A 170 4.72 0.52 -12.81
N LYS A 171 4.49 -0.76 -13.03
CA LYS A 171 5.47 -1.73 -13.50
C LYS A 171 5.34 -1.89 -15.01
N CYS A 172 6.44 -2.17 -15.69
CA CYS A 172 6.42 -2.58 -17.10
C CYS A 172 6.37 -4.10 -17.16
N ILE A 173 5.20 -4.71 -16.93
CA ILE A 173 5.06 -6.17 -16.89
C ILE A 173 4.88 -6.70 -18.33
N PRO A 174 5.86 -7.40 -18.91
CA PRO A 174 5.79 -7.83 -20.30
C PRO A 174 4.56 -8.69 -20.57
N THR A 175 3.88 -8.42 -21.68
CA THR A 175 2.78 -9.25 -22.20
C THR A 175 3.25 -10.32 -23.20
N GLY A 176 4.55 -10.33 -23.51
CA GLY A 176 5.23 -11.28 -24.37
C GLY A 176 6.74 -11.24 -24.10
N ALA A 177 7.53 -11.93 -24.92
CA ALA A 177 8.99 -11.83 -24.80
C ALA A 177 9.48 -10.42 -25.14
N VAL A 178 10.47 -9.96 -24.37
CA VAL A 178 11.18 -8.71 -24.64
C VAL A 178 12.62 -9.07 -24.97
N ALA A 179 13.06 -8.70 -26.17
CA ALA A 179 14.40 -9.01 -26.63
C ALA A 179 15.45 -8.18 -25.86
N GLY A 180 16.55 -8.82 -25.51
CA GLY A 180 17.63 -8.21 -24.74
C GLY A 180 18.37 -9.23 -23.87
N ASP A 181 19.35 -8.73 -23.16
CA ASP A 181 20.16 -9.49 -22.21
C ASP A 181 19.58 -9.39 -20.81
N TYR A 182 19.44 -10.55 -20.16
CA TYR A 182 19.01 -10.70 -18.78
C TYR A 182 20.17 -11.25 -17.96
N THR A 183 20.89 -10.37 -17.29
CA THR A 183 22.00 -10.73 -16.40
C THR A 183 21.44 -11.08 -15.04
N ILE A 184 21.72 -12.30 -14.59
CA ILE A 184 21.28 -12.83 -13.30
C ILE A 184 22.49 -12.83 -12.37
N ASP A 185 22.54 -11.88 -11.46
CA ASP A 185 23.52 -11.81 -10.39
C ASP A 185 23.02 -12.61 -9.19
N MET A 186 23.82 -13.58 -8.76
CA MET A 186 23.47 -14.58 -7.77
C MET A 186 24.36 -14.43 -6.56
N ILE A 187 23.77 -14.43 -5.37
CA ILE A 187 24.45 -14.32 -4.08
C ILE A 187 23.98 -15.48 -3.21
N ASP A 188 24.94 -16.08 -2.52
CA ASP A 188 24.71 -17.03 -1.45
C ASP A 188 25.40 -16.54 -0.16
N SER A 189 24.63 -16.44 0.93
CA SER A 189 25.12 -15.84 2.17
C SER A 189 26.12 -16.71 2.95
N TRP A 190 26.15 -18.03 2.72
CA TRP A 190 27.07 -18.96 3.39
C TRP A 190 28.31 -19.30 2.56
N GLY A 191 28.22 -19.10 1.26
CA GLY A 191 29.33 -19.20 0.34
C GLY A 191 29.56 -20.58 -0.25
N ASP A 192 28.60 -21.50 -0.12
CA ASP A 192 28.70 -22.86 -0.66
C ASP A 192 27.79 -23.10 -1.88
N GLY A 193 27.04 -22.09 -2.29
CA GLY A 193 26.21 -22.08 -3.49
C GLY A 193 24.73 -22.20 -3.15
N TRP A 194 23.88 -22.38 -4.16
CA TRP A 194 22.42 -22.39 -3.99
C TRP A 194 21.84 -23.75 -3.62
N ASN A 195 22.67 -24.74 -3.31
CA ASN A 195 22.23 -26.02 -2.74
C ASN A 195 21.06 -26.69 -3.51
N GLY A 196 21.14 -26.68 -4.84
CA GLY A 196 20.13 -27.26 -5.74
C GLY A 196 19.04 -26.26 -6.20
N ALA A 197 18.99 -25.07 -5.63
CA ALA A 197 18.11 -24.01 -6.11
C ALA A 197 18.62 -23.39 -7.41
N SER A 198 17.70 -22.84 -8.21
CA SER A 198 18.02 -22.26 -9.52
C SER A 198 16.91 -21.35 -10.03
N ILE A 199 17.19 -20.62 -11.11
CA ILE A 199 16.22 -19.93 -11.94
C ILE A 199 16.10 -20.69 -13.26
N THR A 200 14.90 -21.17 -13.56
CA THR A 200 14.56 -21.70 -14.88
C THR A 200 14.09 -20.55 -15.76
N VAL A 201 14.83 -20.29 -16.85
CA VAL A 201 14.45 -19.34 -17.89
C VAL A 201 13.91 -20.13 -19.07
N THR A 202 12.67 -19.87 -19.47
CA THR A 202 12.04 -20.51 -20.62
C THR A 202 11.77 -19.47 -21.69
N ILE A 203 12.26 -19.70 -22.90
CA ILE A 203 12.07 -18.83 -24.07
C ILE A 203 11.45 -19.67 -25.18
N ASP A 204 10.26 -19.32 -25.65
CA ASP A 204 9.52 -20.08 -26.67
C ASP A 204 9.44 -21.59 -26.38
N GLY A 205 9.23 -21.94 -25.11
CA GLY A 205 9.13 -23.32 -24.63
C GLY A 205 10.46 -24.04 -24.40
N VAL A 206 11.59 -23.43 -24.73
CA VAL A 206 12.93 -23.98 -24.47
C VAL A 206 13.44 -23.49 -23.12
N ALA A 207 13.63 -24.42 -22.17
CA ALA A 207 14.11 -24.12 -20.83
C ALA A 207 15.63 -24.19 -20.74
N GLN A 208 16.20 -23.26 -19.98
CA GLN A 208 17.59 -23.27 -19.51
C GLN A 208 17.60 -22.99 -18.00
N THR A 209 18.55 -23.60 -17.30
CA THR A 209 18.71 -23.45 -15.85
C THR A 209 19.92 -22.58 -15.57
N VAL A 210 19.71 -21.57 -14.73
CA VAL A 210 20.75 -20.69 -14.19
C VAL A 210 20.80 -20.89 -12.69
N GLY A 211 21.97 -21.15 -12.13
CA GLY A 211 22.12 -21.34 -10.70
C GLY A 211 23.57 -21.15 -10.27
N LEU A 212 23.81 -21.28 -8.97
CA LEU A 212 25.12 -21.13 -8.36
C LEU A 212 25.55 -22.46 -7.74
N PRO A 213 26.28 -23.34 -8.46
CA PRO A 213 26.64 -24.66 -7.94
C PRO A 213 27.59 -24.63 -6.74
N SER A 214 28.36 -23.56 -6.58
CA SER A 214 29.31 -23.35 -5.48
C SER A 214 29.71 -21.88 -5.34
N GLY A 215 30.13 -21.46 -4.15
CA GLY A 215 30.67 -20.12 -3.90
C GLY A 215 29.61 -19.12 -3.43
N ALA A 216 30.07 -17.94 -3.01
CA ALA A 216 29.20 -16.89 -2.46
C ALA A 216 28.55 -15.98 -3.51
N ASN A 217 29.05 -16.00 -4.74
CA ASN A 217 28.52 -15.17 -5.81
C ASN A 217 28.76 -15.79 -7.18
N GLY A 218 27.90 -15.45 -8.13
CA GLY A 218 28.06 -15.75 -9.55
C GLY A 218 27.22 -14.80 -10.38
N SER A 219 27.49 -14.77 -11.68
CA SER A 219 26.69 -13.99 -12.63
C SER A 219 26.58 -14.76 -13.93
N GLN A 220 25.38 -14.79 -14.51
CA GLN A 220 25.13 -15.41 -15.79
C GLN A 220 24.12 -14.60 -16.59
N THR A 221 24.44 -14.34 -17.86
CA THR A 221 23.56 -13.63 -18.78
C THR A 221 22.81 -14.62 -19.66
N VAL A 222 21.50 -14.38 -19.80
CA VAL A 222 20.62 -15.06 -20.74
C VAL A 222 20.12 -14.05 -21.77
N THR A 223 20.33 -14.32 -23.05
CA THR A 223 19.83 -13.46 -24.13
C THR A 223 18.47 -13.96 -24.60
N VAL A 224 17.46 -13.10 -24.56
CA VAL A 224 16.18 -13.30 -25.25
C VAL A 224 16.32 -12.75 -26.68
N PRO A 225 16.24 -13.61 -27.72
CA PRO A 225 16.48 -13.17 -29.08
C PRO A 225 15.34 -12.29 -29.62
N ALA A 226 15.69 -11.43 -30.57
CA ALA A 226 14.69 -10.69 -31.34
C ALA A 226 13.73 -11.66 -32.06
N GLY A 227 12.42 -11.39 -31.96
CA GLY A 227 11.39 -12.24 -32.56
C GLY A 227 10.92 -13.39 -31.67
N ALA A 228 11.49 -13.57 -30.47
CA ALA A 228 10.90 -14.45 -29.46
C ALA A 228 9.46 -14.00 -29.15
N THR A 229 8.59 -14.96 -28.85
CA THR A 229 7.17 -14.66 -28.59
C THR A 229 6.82 -14.75 -27.11
N SER A 230 7.50 -15.62 -26.37
CA SER A 230 7.24 -15.87 -24.95
C SER A 230 8.54 -16.01 -24.16
N MET A 231 8.51 -15.51 -22.92
CA MET A 231 9.58 -15.70 -21.94
C MET A 231 8.98 -15.89 -20.54
N SER A 232 9.63 -16.70 -19.70
CA SER A 232 9.27 -16.82 -18.29
C SER A 232 10.50 -17.13 -17.45
N PHE A 233 10.59 -16.53 -16.27
CA PHE A 233 11.62 -16.79 -15.28
C PHE A 233 10.95 -17.38 -14.05
N ALA A 234 11.41 -18.55 -13.59
CA ALA A 234 10.84 -19.22 -12.43
C ALA A 234 11.94 -19.63 -11.46
N TYR A 235 11.80 -19.23 -10.19
CA TYR A 235 12.67 -19.73 -9.14
C TYR A 235 12.27 -21.16 -8.78
N VAL A 236 13.26 -22.05 -8.74
CA VAL A 236 13.14 -23.44 -8.32
C VAL A 236 13.84 -23.55 -6.97
N SER A 237 13.07 -23.94 -5.96
CA SER A 237 13.53 -24.11 -4.59
C SER A 237 14.56 -25.24 -4.49
N GLY A 238 15.56 -25.02 -3.65
CA GLY A 238 16.54 -26.01 -3.22
C GLY A 238 16.56 -26.14 -1.70
N ASP A 239 17.67 -26.66 -1.17
CA ASP A 239 17.92 -26.58 0.26
C ASP A 239 18.39 -25.15 0.60
N TRP A 240 17.99 -24.64 1.77
CA TRP A 240 18.44 -23.35 2.30
C TRP A 240 18.12 -22.11 1.44
N ASP A 241 16.94 -22.03 0.83
CA ASP A 241 16.49 -20.84 0.08
C ASP A 241 16.61 -19.51 0.87
N SER A 242 16.67 -19.56 2.21
CA SER A 242 16.94 -18.40 3.08
C SER A 242 18.34 -17.79 2.93
N GLU A 243 19.21 -18.42 2.16
CA GLU A 243 20.59 -17.96 1.92
C GLU A 243 20.71 -17.28 0.56
N VAL A 244 19.70 -17.46 -0.29
CA VAL A 244 19.68 -17.06 -1.69
C VAL A 244 19.21 -15.61 -1.84
N THR A 245 20.00 -14.82 -2.55
CA THR A 245 19.60 -13.53 -3.09
C THR A 245 19.95 -13.47 -4.56
N TYR A 246 19.08 -12.92 -5.38
CA TYR A 246 19.40 -12.68 -6.79
C TYR A 246 18.83 -11.37 -7.31
N THR A 247 19.46 -10.83 -8.33
CA THR A 247 18.98 -9.69 -9.10
C THR A 247 19.02 -10.04 -10.58
N ILE A 248 17.91 -9.82 -11.28
CA ILE A 248 17.86 -9.93 -12.74
C ILE A 248 17.87 -8.52 -13.30
N THR A 249 18.89 -8.20 -14.09
CA THR A 249 19.07 -6.93 -14.76
C THR A 249 18.84 -7.11 -16.25
N PHE A 250 17.92 -6.32 -16.81
CA PHE A 250 17.60 -6.28 -18.23
C PHE A 250 18.36 -5.16 -18.93
N ASN A 251 18.93 -5.45 -20.11
CA ASN A 251 19.53 -4.48 -21.01
C ASN A 251 19.22 -4.82 -22.48
N ASN A 252 18.72 -3.85 -23.26
CA ASN A 252 18.45 -3.99 -24.70
C ASN A 252 19.23 -2.97 -25.56
N GLY A 253 20.39 -2.53 -25.09
CA GLY A 253 21.19 -1.44 -25.69
C GLY A 253 20.93 -0.07 -25.07
N GLY A 254 20.02 0.02 -24.09
CA GLY A 254 19.78 1.21 -23.26
C GLY A 254 20.54 1.18 -21.94
N ALA A 255 19.98 1.87 -20.94
CA ALA A 255 20.44 1.77 -19.56
C ALA A 255 19.97 0.46 -18.91
N ASP A 256 20.77 -0.05 -17.97
CA ASP A 256 20.42 -1.23 -17.18
C ASP A 256 19.15 -0.99 -16.35
N GLN A 257 18.25 -1.98 -16.36
CA GLN A 257 17.00 -1.96 -15.61
C GLN A 257 16.95 -3.15 -14.68
N VAL A 258 16.77 -2.93 -13.38
CA VAL A 258 16.51 -4.03 -12.44
C VAL A 258 15.11 -4.57 -12.70
N ALA A 259 15.03 -5.73 -13.34
CA ALA A 259 13.78 -6.38 -13.68
C ALA A 259 13.08 -6.97 -12.46
N ILE A 260 13.88 -7.54 -11.54
CA ILE A 260 13.46 -8.03 -10.22
C ILE A 260 14.70 -8.19 -9.33
N SER A 261 14.52 -8.05 -8.02
CA SER A 261 15.51 -8.43 -7.00
C SER A 261 14.77 -9.11 -5.85
N GLU A 262 15.20 -10.29 -5.44
CA GLU A 262 14.60 -11.05 -4.35
C GLU A 262 15.69 -11.57 -3.39
N THR A 263 15.36 -11.55 -2.10
CA THR A 263 16.08 -12.24 -1.02
C THR A 263 15.13 -13.24 -0.39
N ASN A 264 15.60 -14.44 -0.08
CA ASN A 264 14.77 -15.56 0.40
C ASN A 264 13.62 -15.87 -0.57
N PRO A 265 13.90 -16.09 -1.87
CA PRO A 265 12.87 -16.20 -2.89
C PRO A 265 11.98 -17.43 -2.68
N GLY A 266 10.67 -17.24 -2.80
CA GLY A 266 9.72 -18.36 -2.88
C GLY A 266 9.76 -19.03 -4.26
N ALA A 267 9.47 -20.33 -4.33
CA ALA A 267 9.36 -21.05 -5.59
C ALA A 267 8.26 -20.49 -6.51
N GLY A 268 8.45 -20.61 -7.83
CA GLY A 268 7.46 -20.30 -8.84
C GLY A 268 7.86 -19.20 -9.83
N VAL A 269 6.94 -18.90 -10.74
CA VAL A 269 7.13 -17.89 -11.80
C VAL A 269 7.23 -16.49 -11.19
N LYS A 270 8.16 -15.70 -11.71
CA LYS A 270 8.48 -14.35 -11.25
C LYS A 270 7.99 -13.32 -12.24
N VAL A 271 7.37 -12.27 -11.71
CA VAL A 271 6.87 -11.14 -12.51
C VAL A 271 7.99 -10.13 -12.64
N LEU A 272 8.51 -10.00 -13.86
CA LEU A 272 9.53 -9.01 -14.18
C LEU A 272 8.91 -7.65 -14.51
N SER A 273 9.61 -6.57 -14.20
CA SER A 273 9.31 -5.22 -14.67
C SER A 273 10.40 -4.73 -15.62
N VAL A 274 10.17 -4.77 -16.93
CA VAL A 274 11.13 -4.32 -17.97
C VAL A 274 10.45 -3.40 -18.97
N CYS A 275 10.99 -2.19 -19.10
CA CYS A 275 10.50 -1.18 -20.04
C CYS A 275 11.40 -1.19 -21.29
N PRO A 276 10.93 -1.74 -22.43
CA PRO A 276 11.70 -1.85 -23.66
C PRO A 276 11.95 -0.50 -24.35
#